data_AF-A0A936LR50-F1
#
_entry.id   AF-A0A936LR50-F1
#
_cell.length_a   1.000
_cell.length_b   1.000
_cell.length_c   1.000
_cell.angle_alpha   90.00
_cell.angle_beta   90.00
_cell.angle_gamma   90.00
#
_symmetry.space_group_name_H-M   'P 1'
#
loop_
_entity.id
_entity.type
_entity.pdbx_description
1 polymer ?
#
loop_
_entity_poly.entity_id
_entity_poly.type
_entity_poly.pdbx_seq_one_letter_code
_entity_poly.pdbx_strand_id
1 'polypeptide(L)'
;MNYLFLLFVILGQISCAQKSAETLDGKTFQVSSWETGKPEKQDPDVLVFAKGTFDSEGCRQYGFGPASYTTNVSKEGTNFKCTTKSPSEGEIDFEGSFAQNQIQGKFVWRKQGQADLHYEFKGSLKTN
;
A
#
# COMPACT_ATOMS: atom_id res chain seq x y z
N MET A 1 35.20 -14.88 57.41
CA MET A 1 33.79 -15.27 57.21
C MET A 1 32.96 -14.01 57.05
N ASN A 2 32.67 -13.62 55.80
CA ASN A 2 31.52 -12.79 55.43
C ASN A 2 31.40 -12.81 53.90
N TYR A 3 30.46 -13.60 53.40
CA TYR A 3 30.09 -13.63 52.00
C TYR A 3 29.19 -12.42 51.72
N LEU A 4 29.62 -11.50 50.86
CA LEU A 4 28.74 -10.50 50.28
C LEU A 4 28.65 -10.76 48.78
N PHE A 5 27.69 -11.60 48.42
CA PHE A 5 27.30 -11.90 47.04
C PHE A 5 26.57 -10.68 46.47
N LEU A 6 27.19 -9.97 45.53
CA LEU A 6 26.58 -8.91 44.73
C LEU A 6 25.77 -9.55 43.60
N LEU A 7 24.46 -9.69 43.81
CA LEU A 7 23.48 -10.09 42.79
C LEU A 7 23.19 -8.90 41.87
N PHE A 8 23.83 -8.87 40.70
CA PHE A 8 23.43 -8.00 39.59
C PHE A 8 22.14 -8.54 38.97
N VAL A 9 21.00 -7.98 39.35
CA VAL A 9 19.71 -8.25 38.70
C VAL A 9 19.71 -7.58 37.33
N ILE A 10 19.98 -8.35 36.28
CA ILE A 10 19.82 -7.89 34.90
C ILE A 10 18.31 -7.87 34.60
N LEU A 11 17.70 -6.70 34.81
CA LEU A 11 16.37 -6.39 34.29
C LEU A 11 16.46 -6.36 32.75
N GLY A 12 16.13 -7.49 32.13
CA GLY A 12 15.93 -7.57 30.69
C GLY A 12 14.83 -6.59 30.28
N GLN A 13 15.23 -5.46 29.70
CA GLN A 13 14.34 -4.53 29.04
C GLN A 13 13.83 -5.22 27.76
N ILE A 14 12.76 -6.00 27.87
CA ILE A 14 11.99 -6.45 26.70
C ILE A 14 11.30 -5.20 26.15
N SER A 15 12.00 -4.45 25.31
CA SER A 15 11.40 -3.40 24.51
C SER A 15 10.49 -4.08 23.48
N CYS A 16 9.20 -4.17 23.82
CA CYS A 16 8.18 -4.42 22.82
C CYS A 16 8.14 -3.18 21.94
N ALA A 17 8.83 -3.21 20.79
CA ALA A 17 8.76 -2.14 19.81
C ALA A 17 7.30 -1.99 19.36
N GLN A 18 6.62 -0.95 19.87
CA GLN A 18 5.31 -0.55 19.38
C GLN A 18 5.49 -0.05 17.95
N LYS A 19 5.29 -0.93 16.97
CA LYS A 19 5.22 -0.55 15.56
C LYS A 19 4.01 0.38 15.42
N SER A 20 4.27 1.68 15.30
CA SER A 20 3.23 2.67 15.03
C SER A 20 2.62 2.37 13.67
N ALA A 21 1.32 2.09 13.66
CA ALA A 21 0.38 2.42 12.61
C ALA A 21 0.93 3.45 11.59
N GLU A 22 1.34 3.02 10.38
CA GLU A 22 1.92 3.92 9.39
C GLU A 22 0.81 4.57 8.54
N THR A 23 0.67 5.89 8.57
CA THR A 23 -0.29 6.60 7.68
C THR A 23 0.13 6.48 6.21
N LEU A 24 -0.85 6.38 5.29
CA LEU A 24 -0.59 6.46 3.85
C LEU A 24 -0.49 7.89 3.34
N ASP A 25 -1.10 8.86 4.03
CA ASP A 25 -1.19 10.23 3.52
C ASP A 25 0.18 10.90 3.43
N GLY A 26 0.42 11.60 2.31
CA GLY A 26 1.69 12.22 1.99
C GLY A 26 2.74 11.27 1.40
N LYS A 27 2.39 10.01 1.12
CA LYS A 27 3.30 9.03 0.53
C LYS A 27 3.10 8.90 -0.97
N THR A 28 4.23 8.70 -1.65
CA THR A 28 4.27 8.38 -3.08
C THR A 28 5.04 7.08 -3.28
N PHE A 29 4.51 6.18 -4.09
CA PHE A 29 5.11 4.88 -4.35
C PHE A 29 5.43 4.74 -5.83
N GLN A 30 6.61 4.19 -6.13
CA GLN A 30 6.89 3.65 -7.45
C GLN A 30 6.50 2.17 -7.42
N VAL A 31 5.58 1.77 -8.29
CA VAL A 31 5.10 0.40 -8.40
C VAL A 31 5.27 -0.15 -9.81
N SER A 32 5.22 -1.47 -9.91
CA SER A 32 4.93 -2.19 -11.13
C SER A 32 3.61 -2.94 -10.95
N SER A 33 2.76 -2.94 -11.96
CA SER A 33 1.52 -3.73 -12.02
C SER A 33 1.56 -4.74 -13.18
N TRP A 34 0.81 -5.83 -13.04
CA TRP A 34 0.69 -6.86 -14.08
C TRP A 34 -0.69 -7.50 -14.02
N GLU A 35 -1.15 -8.05 -15.15
CA GLU A 35 -2.38 -8.85 -15.19
C GLU A 35 -2.18 -10.14 -14.39
N THR A 36 -3.15 -10.49 -13.53
CA THR A 36 -3.07 -11.70 -12.71
C THR A 36 -2.85 -12.94 -13.58
N GLY A 37 -1.84 -13.73 -13.24
CA GLY A 37 -1.41 -14.89 -14.03
C GLY A 37 -0.42 -14.60 -15.15
N LYS A 38 -0.01 -13.33 -15.35
CA LYS A 38 0.97 -12.91 -16.36
C LYS A 38 2.05 -11.96 -15.78
N PRO A 39 2.81 -12.39 -14.74
CA PRO A 39 3.76 -11.53 -14.02
C PRO A 39 4.97 -11.08 -14.85
N GLU A 40 5.18 -11.67 -16.03
CA GLU A 40 6.25 -11.32 -16.97
C GLU A 40 6.01 -10.00 -17.72
N LYS A 41 4.78 -9.49 -17.73
CA LYS A 41 4.41 -8.22 -18.36
C LYS A 41 4.08 -7.19 -17.29
N GLN A 42 5.09 -6.40 -16.94
CA GLN A 42 4.97 -5.39 -15.89
C GLN A 42 4.91 -3.99 -16.47
N ASP A 43 3.90 -3.25 -16.05
CA ASP A 43 3.69 -1.84 -16.38
C ASP A 43 4.05 -0.97 -15.16
N PRO A 44 4.93 0.03 -15.30
CA PRO A 44 5.28 0.92 -14.21
C PRO A 44 4.16 1.92 -13.92
N ASP A 45 3.97 2.27 -12.65
CA ASP A 45 3.02 3.30 -12.21
C ASP A 45 3.55 4.04 -10.96
N VAL A 46 2.98 5.22 -10.70
CA VAL A 46 3.21 6.03 -9.52
C VAL A 46 1.89 6.19 -8.77
N LEU A 47 1.84 5.66 -7.56
CA LEU A 47 0.68 5.80 -6.67
C LEU A 47 0.91 6.93 -5.68
N VAL A 48 0.02 7.91 -5.66
CA VAL A 48 0.09 9.10 -4.81
C VAL A 48 -1.05 9.07 -3.80
N PHE A 49 -0.72 9.16 -2.52
CA PHE A 49 -1.68 9.32 -1.43
C PHE A 49 -1.47 10.71 -0.83
N ALA A 50 -2.44 11.60 -0.97
CA ALA A 50 -2.35 12.96 -0.45
C ALA A 50 -3.72 13.53 -0.08
N LYS A 51 -3.81 14.13 1.12
CA LYS A 51 -5.01 14.77 1.66
C LYS A 51 -6.24 13.84 1.60
N GLY A 52 -6.07 12.56 1.94
CA GLY A 52 -7.14 11.56 1.93
C GLY A 52 -7.57 11.09 0.54
N THR A 53 -6.81 11.46 -0.50
CA THR A 53 -7.07 11.09 -1.90
C THR A 53 -5.97 10.17 -2.42
N PHE A 54 -6.37 9.17 -3.19
CA PHE A 54 -5.53 8.27 -3.97
C PHE A 54 -5.54 8.71 -5.43
N ASP A 55 -4.40 8.65 -6.08
CA ASP A 55 -4.24 8.90 -7.52
C ASP A 55 -3.19 7.96 -8.11
N SER A 56 -3.44 7.45 -9.32
CA SER A 56 -2.52 6.63 -10.10
C SER A 56 -2.14 7.42 -11.35
N GLU A 57 -0.88 7.84 -11.43
CA GLU A 57 -0.43 8.70 -12.53
C GLU A 57 -0.54 8.00 -13.89
N GLY A 58 -0.24 6.70 -13.93
CA GLY A 58 -0.35 5.86 -15.12
C GLY A 58 -1.80 5.67 -15.58
N CYS A 59 -2.78 5.69 -14.67
CA CYS A 59 -4.20 5.58 -15.02
C CYS A 59 -4.81 6.90 -15.50
N ARG A 60 -4.19 8.07 -15.26
CA ARG A 60 -4.71 9.38 -15.70
C ARG A 60 -4.90 9.46 -17.22
N GLN A 61 -4.02 8.82 -18.00
CA GLN A 61 -4.11 8.80 -19.48
C GLN A 61 -5.41 8.14 -19.98
N TYR A 62 -6.03 7.31 -19.15
CA TYR A 62 -7.29 6.61 -19.42
C TYR A 62 -8.50 7.33 -18.79
N GLY A 63 -8.30 8.56 -18.28
CA GLY A 63 -9.35 9.38 -17.70
C GLY A 63 -9.74 9.00 -16.27
N PHE A 64 -9.01 8.10 -15.60
CA PHE A 64 -9.22 7.85 -14.17
C PHE A 64 -8.66 9.01 -13.36
N GLY A 65 -9.54 9.67 -12.61
CA GLY A 65 -9.17 10.76 -11.72
C GLY A 65 -8.86 10.30 -10.30
N PRO A 66 -8.35 11.23 -9.46
CA PRO A 66 -8.15 10.99 -8.04
C PRO A 66 -9.46 10.62 -7.33
N ALA A 67 -9.39 9.75 -6.31
CA ALA A 67 -10.54 9.33 -5.53
C ALA A 67 -10.22 9.20 -4.04
N SER A 68 -11.21 9.40 -3.17
CA SER A 68 -11.03 9.18 -1.73
C SER A 68 -10.66 7.72 -1.45
N TYR A 69 -9.76 7.51 -0.51
CA TYR A 69 -9.43 6.17 -0.02
C TYR A 69 -9.82 6.01 1.46
N THR A 70 -10.06 4.76 1.84
CA THR A 70 -10.25 4.37 3.24
C THR A 70 -9.07 3.54 3.70
N THR A 71 -8.75 3.60 4.99
CA THR A 71 -7.67 2.79 5.59
C THR A 71 -8.14 2.00 6.78
N ASN A 72 -7.62 0.79 6.92
CA ASN A 72 -7.65 0.03 8.15
C ASN A 72 -6.21 -0.18 8.63
N VAL A 73 -5.91 0.33 9.82
CA VAL A 73 -4.57 0.40 10.37
C VAL A 73 -4.42 -0.60 11.51
N SER A 74 -3.41 -1.45 11.42
CA SER A 74 -3.10 -2.48 12.42
C SER A 74 -1.60 -2.50 12.77
N LYS A 75 -1.20 -3.43 13.63
CA LYS A 75 0.23 -3.60 13.98
C LYS A 75 1.05 -4.13 12.80
N GLU A 76 0.40 -4.84 11.89
CA GLU A 76 1.03 -5.49 10.74
C GLU A 76 1.32 -4.47 9.63
N GLY A 77 0.46 -3.47 9.47
CA GLY A 77 0.59 -2.39 8.50
C GLY A 77 -0.72 -1.63 8.29
N THR A 78 -0.83 -0.95 7.17
CA THR A 78 -2.02 -0.20 6.76
C THR A 78 -2.60 -0.79 5.49
N ASN A 79 -3.85 -1.26 5.56
CA ASN A 79 -4.61 -1.67 4.39
C ASN A 79 -5.41 -0.49 3.86
N PHE A 80 -5.59 -0.40 2.55
CA PHE A 80 -6.42 0.63 1.93
C PHE A 80 -7.36 0.06 0.87
N LYS A 81 -8.44 0.81 0.63
CA LYS A 81 -9.34 0.61 -0.50
C LYS A 81 -9.73 1.94 -1.13
N CYS A 82 -9.87 1.97 -2.45
CA CYS A 82 -10.45 3.09 -3.18
C CYS A 82 -11.05 2.61 -4.51
N THR A 83 -11.97 3.41 -5.04
CA THR A 83 -12.57 3.21 -6.37
C THR A 83 -12.33 4.47 -7.19
N THR A 84 -11.60 4.35 -8.29
CA THR A 84 -11.41 5.44 -9.26
C THR A 84 -12.36 5.27 -10.44
N LYS A 85 -12.75 6.36 -11.08
CA LYS A 85 -13.70 6.35 -12.21
C LYS A 85 -13.17 7.12 -13.40
N SER A 86 -13.46 6.60 -14.58
CA SER A 86 -13.22 7.21 -15.87
C SER A 86 -14.54 7.36 -16.63
N PRO A 87 -14.80 8.49 -17.31
CA PRO A 87 -16.00 8.67 -18.12
C PRO A 87 -16.13 7.65 -19.27
N SER A 88 -15.03 7.17 -19.82
CA SER A 88 -15.00 6.24 -20.96
C SER A 88 -14.50 4.84 -20.63
N GLU A 89 -13.69 4.71 -19.57
CA GLU A 89 -13.05 3.45 -19.23
C GLU A 89 -13.71 2.71 -18.06
N GLY A 90 -14.75 3.27 -17.44
CA GLY A 90 -15.48 2.60 -16.35
C GLY A 90 -14.84 2.88 -14.98
N GLU A 91 -14.58 1.85 -14.19
CA GLU A 91 -14.07 2.01 -12.82
C GLU A 91 -12.97 1.00 -12.47
N ILE A 92 -12.09 1.40 -11.56
CA ILE A 92 -11.05 0.54 -11.00
C ILE A 92 -11.18 0.52 -9.49
N ASP A 93 -11.37 -0.67 -8.94
CA ASP A 93 -11.34 -0.93 -7.50
C ASP A 93 -9.94 -1.39 -7.08
N PHE A 94 -9.29 -0.62 -6.21
CA PHE A 94 -8.01 -0.97 -5.61
C PHE A 94 -8.19 -1.52 -4.20
N GLU A 95 -7.44 -2.57 -3.89
CA GLU A 95 -7.20 -3.03 -2.52
C GLU A 95 -5.70 -3.26 -2.34
N GLY A 96 -5.10 -2.70 -1.29
CA GLY A 96 -3.68 -2.91 -1.05
C GLY A 96 -3.29 -2.81 0.41
N SER A 97 -2.04 -3.19 0.68
CA SER A 97 -1.40 -3.14 1.98
C SER A 97 -0.07 -2.42 1.88
N PHE A 98 0.23 -1.66 2.94
CA PHE A 98 1.46 -0.91 3.10
C PHE A 98 2.10 -1.25 4.44
N ALA A 99 3.38 -1.63 4.40
CA ALA A 99 4.20 -1.87 5.58
C ALA A 99 5.68 -1.78 5.20
N GLN A 100 6.52 -1.28 6.11
CA GLN A 100 7.98 -1.31 5.95
C GLN A 100 8.45 -0.68 4.63
N ASN A 101 7.87 0.47 4.25
CA ASN A 101 8.15 1.17 2.99
C ASN A 101 7.84 0.37 1.71
N GLN A 102 7.10 -0.73 1.80
CA GLN A 102 6.63 -1.53 0.67
C GLN A 102 5.13 -1.42 0.54
N ILE A 103 4.64 -1.34 -0.69
CA ILE A 103 3.22 -1.39 -1.01
C ILE A 103 2.96 -2.54 -1.96
N GLN A 104 1.85 -3.24 -1.78
CA GLN A 104 1.40 -4.27 -2.70
C GLN A 104 -0.11 -4.38 -2.65
N GLY A 105 -0.70 -4.98 -3.68
CA GLY A 105 -2.14 -5.18 -3.70
C GLY A 105 -2.61 -5.71 -5.03
N LYS A 106 -3.91 -5.51 -5.25
CA LYS A 106 -4.62 -5.89 -6.46
C LYS A 106 -5.56 -4.78 -6.86
N PHE A 107 -5.92 -4.76 -8.13
CA PHE A 107 -7.04 -3.98 -8.59
C PHE A 107 -7.86 -4.72 -9.63
N VAL A 108 -9.14 -4.37 -9.71
CA VAL A 108 -10.07 -4.91 -10.71
C VAL A 108 -10.57 -3.76 -11.57
N TRP A 109 -10.29 -3.83 -12.86
CA TRP A 109 -10.81 -2.89 -13.83
C TRP A 109 -12.11 -3.44 -14.44
N ARG A 110 -13.19 -2.66 -14.30
CA ARG A 110 -14.51 -2.97 -14.86
C ARG A 110 -14.91 -1.94 -15.89
N LYS A 111 -15.25 -2.43 -17.08
CA LYS A 111 -15.76 -1.63 -18.19
C LYS A 111 -16.94 -2.35 -18.83
N GLN A 112 -18.03 -1.62 -19.09
CA GLN A 112 -19.21 -2.19 -19.72
C GLN A 112 -18.86 -2.80 -21.09
N GLY A 113 -19.34 -4.02 -21.33
CA GLY A 113 -19.07 -4.77 -22.56
C GLY A 113 -17.72 -5.49 -22.59
N GLN A 114 -16.97 -5.46 -21.48
CA GLN A 114 -15.72 -6.19 -21.30
C GLN A 114 -15.84 -7.09 -20.06
N ALA A 115 -15.12 -8.21 -20.06
CA ALA A 115 -14.88 -8.97 -18.84
C ALA A 115 -14.00 -8.17 -17.87
N ASP A 116 -14.18 -8.42 -16.57
CA ASP A 116 -13.32 -7.84 -15.53
C ASP A 116 -11.87 -8.23 -15.77
N LEU A 117 -10.97 -7.25 -15.71
CA LEU A 117 -9.53 -7.47 -15.77
C LEU A 117 -8.94 -7.35 -14.37
N HIS A 118 -8.22 -8.39 -13.96
CA HIS A 118 -7.63 -8.50 -12.64
C HIS A 118 -6.13 -8.24 -12.72
N TYR A 119 -5.65 -7.37 -11.84
CA TYR A 119 -4.25 -7.00 -11.78
C TYR A 119 -3.73 -7.12 -10.36
N GLU A 120 -2.42 -7.31 -10.27
CA GLU A 120 -1.64 -7.19 -9.05
C GLU A 120 -0.63 -6.07 -9.22
N PHE A 121 -0.21 -5.48 -8.11
CA PHE A 121 0.86 -4.50 -8.10
C PHE A 121 1.75 -4.67 -6.89
N LYS A 122 3.00 -4.27 -7.04
CA LYS A 122 3.97 -4.19 -5.96
C LYS A 122 4.96 -3.06 -6.21
N GLY A 123 5.40 -2.43 -5.14
CA GLY A 123 6.43 -1.41 -5.21
C GLY A 123 6.88 -0.94 -3.85
N SER A 124 7.53 0.21 -3.85
CA SER A 124 8.16 0.77 -2.67
C SER A 124 7.99 2.28 -2.60
N LEU A 125 8.13 2.80 -1.39
CA LEU A 125 8.08 4.24 -1.14
C LEU A 125 9.16 4.91 -1.97
N LYS A 126 8.79 5.94 -2.73
CA LYS A 126 9.72 6.75 -3.49
C LYS A 126 10.55 7.58 -2.50
N THR A 127 11.82 7.24 -2.34
CA THR A 127 12.78 8.09 -1.62
C THR A 127 13.20 9.24 -2.53
N ASN A 128 13.10 10.46 -2.01
CA ASN A 128 13.69 11.64 -2.63
C ASN A 128 15.22 11.58 -2.58
#